data_AF-A0A2I1G4J2-F1
#
_entry.id   AF-A0A2I1G4J2-F1
#
_cell.length_a   1.000
_cell.length_b   1.000
_cell.length_c   1.000
_cell.angle_alpha   90.00
_cell.angle_beta   90.00
_cell.angle_gamma   90.00
#
_symmetry.space_group_name_H-M   'P 1'
#
loop_
_entity.id
_entity.type
_entity.pdbx_description
1 polymer ?
#
loop_
_entity_poly.entity_id
_entity_poly.type
_entity_poly.pdbx_seq_one_letter_code
_entity_poly.pdbx_strand_id
1 'polypeptide(L)'
;MEWYHVWNAEYINHKQEHDLGIIEPEECLACEICNPIEREVSTAFKKFWDALFKFEDTILMYNNVTHKELLNLLSMDNRERENTIHKGKCRNIVDRIIESIRYRQQPKLKEKGLRIIIVVIVRDCIEGNLENEVFDRLIGCPEIMEHGYILEDWDVENRFQKFWEWYNTILVFEIDDGDLNKEFWNEVPEKDRKIKVIRASRKAIVIFRELLYLEEKVAEKQDEILIMMICMDYKSENSNIEDEIQWKIMKKVINRFIDTKQFTKEPEDSASDSPESYKLEDSDGSITYEIRIEDNVEWSVDLLKGKIEEMGGRFTDKNIQRMWDLRIRIELILTEDFLGTFFELMGLSDKKLKDEINEWLMRETLTCKDCENKKLPDMMEDQQCKSCELKELFC
;
A
#
# COMPACT_ATOMS: atom_id res chain seq x y z
N MET A 1 10.94 4.41 -3.70
CA MET A 1 10.29 3.20 -3.12
C MET A 1 10.64 3.12 -1.66
N GLU A 2 9.65 3.19 -0.77
CA GLU A 2 9.85 3.24 0.68
C GLU A 2 10.54 1.98 1.24
N TRP A 3 10.19 0.79 0.72
CA TRP A 3 10.74 -0.49 1.19
C TRP A 3 12.28 -0.56 1.15
N TYR A 4 12.90 -0.09 0.06
CA TYR A 4 14.36 -0.16 -0.11
C TYR A 4 15.11 0.68 0.93
N HIS A 5 14.57 1.84 1.29
CA HIS A 5 15.21 2.73 2.26
C HIS A 5 15.19 2.12 3.66
N VAL A 6 14.08 1.48 4.03
CA VAL A 6 13.98 0.79 5.32
C VAL A 6 14.88 -0.44 5.35
N TRP A 7 14.78 -1.30 4.33
CA TRP A 7 15.65 -2.47 4.16
C TRP A 7 17.14 -2.10 4.25
N ASN A 8 17.56 -1.02 3.57
CA ASN A 8 18.96 -0.60 3.57
C ASN A 8 19.39 -0.06 4.94
N ALA A 9 18.52 0.68 5.63
CA ALA A 9 18.81 1.17 6.98
C ALA A 9 18.98 0.01 7.97
N GLU A 10 18.07 -0.96 7.94
CA GLU A 10 18.12 -2.16 8.78
C GLU A 10 19.38 -2.99 8.50
N TYR A 11 19.72 -3.23 7.23
CA TYR A 11 20.94 -3.94 6.87
C TYR A 11 22.20 -3.23 7.37
N ILE A 12 22.29 -1.90 7.22
CA ILE A 12 23.46 -1.14 7.67
C ILE A 12 23.57 -1.14 9.20
N ASN A 13 22.46 -0.98 9.92
CA ASN A 13 22.45 -1.05 11.39
C ASN A 13 22.90 -2.43 11.87
N HIS A 14 22.32 -3.49 11.30
CA HIS A 14 22.68 -4.86 11.64
C HIS A 14 24.16 -5.18 11.34
N LYS A 15 24.69 -4.65 10.25
CA LYS A 15 26.11 -4.84 9.91
C LYS A 15 27.05 -4.16 10.90
N GLN A 16 26.65 -3.02 11.47
CA GLN A 16 27.42 -2.37 12.54
C GLN A 16 27.44 -3.19 13.83
N GLU A 17 26.37 -3.92 14.14
CA GLU A 17 26.32 -4.82 15.31
C GLU A 17 27.34 -5.96 15.19
N HIS A 18 27.50 -6.52 13.98
CA HIS A 18 28.58 -7.47 13.70
C HIS A 18 29.96 -6.89 13.94
N ASP A 19 30.22 -5.66 13.49
CA ASP A 19 31.51 -4.98 13.68
C ASP A 19 31.80 -4.69 15.17
N LEU A 20 30.76 -4.55 15.99
CA LEU A 20 30.83 -4.32 17.44
C LEU A 20 30.88 -5.62 18.28
N GLY A 21 30.71 -6.78 17.65
CA GLY A 21 30.75 -8.09 18.33
C GLY A 21 29.55 -8.35 19.27
N ILE A 22 28.45 -7.61 19.10
CA ILE A 22 27.20 -7.79 19.83
C ILE A 22 26.35 -8.76 18.98
N ILE A 23 26.21 -10.03 19.39
CA ILE A 23 25.41 -11.00 18.64
C ILE A 23 24.39 -11.68 19.55
N GLU A 24 23.11 -11.47 19.24
CA GLU A 24 22.15 -12.58 19.21
C GLU A 24 21.87 -12.93 17.74
N PRO A 25 21.85 -14.22 17.38
CA PRO A 25 21.66 -14.66 15.99
C PRO A 25 20.16 -14.78 15.71
N GLU A 26 19.58 -13.91 14.85
CA GLU A 26 18.47 -14.27 13.93
C GLU A 26 17.83 -13.13 13.10
N GLU A 27 18.23 -11.86 13.16
CA GLU A 27 17.30 -10.79 12.73
C GLU A 27 17.41 -10.23 11.28
N CYS A 28 18.40 -10.60 10.45
CA CYS A 28 18.55 -9.98 9.11
C CYS A 28 18.61 -10.99 7.95
N LEU A 29 17.58 -10.99 7.07
CA LEU A 29 17.51 -11.87 5.89
C LEU A 29 18.61 -11.60 4.86
N ALA A 30 19.06 -10.34 4.71
CA ALA A 30 20.06 -9.95 3.71
C ALA A 30 21.50 -10.20 4.16
N CYS A 31 21.74 -10.39 5.46
CA CYS A 31 23.08 -10.44 6.02
C CYS A 31 23.85 -11.69 5.57
N GLU A 32 24.97 -11.46 4.88
CA GLU A 32 25.85 -12.52 4.37
C GLU A 32 26.62 -13.25 5.48
N ILE A 33 26.77 -12.62 6.65
CA ILE A 33 27.46 -13.18 7.82
C ILE A 33 26.49 -14.09 8.59
N CYS A 34 25.23 -13.66 8.77
CA CYS A 34 24.18 -14.47 9.40
C CYS A 34 23.73 -15.64 8.51
N ASN A 35 23.72 -15.45 7.19
CA ASN A 35 23.22 -16.44 6.23
C ASN A 35 24.31 -16.89 5.23
N PRO A 36 25.45 -17.41 5.70
CA PRO A 36 26.55 -17.79 4.83
C PRO A 36 26.12 -18.92 3.89
N ILE A 37 26.64 -18.92 2.66
CA ILE A 37 26.33 -19.98 1.70
C ILE A 37 26.96 -21.29 2.18
N GLU A 38 26.12 -22.22 2.63
CA GLU A 38 26.55 -23.48 3.26
C GLU A 38 26.88 -24.59 2.25
N ARG A 39 26.40 -24.48 1.01
CA ARG A 39 26.43 -25.56 0.01
C ARG A 39 26.80 -25.06 -1.37
N GLU A 40 27.26 -25.97 -2.21
CA GLU A 40 27.44 -25.69 -3.63
C GLU A 40 26.09 -25.31 -4.26
N VAL A 41 26.12 -24.22 -5.02
CA VAL A 41 24.95 -23.61 -5.62
C VAL A 41 24.58 -24.36 -6.90
N SER A 42 23.30 -24.72 -7.04
CA SER A 42 22.81 -25.51 -8.18
C SER A 42 22.96 -24.77 -9.52
N THR A 43 23.05 -25.53 -10.62
CA THR A 43 23.05 -24.96 -11.98
C THR A 43 21.79 -24.14 -12.27
N ALA A 44 20.64 -24.57 -11.75
CA ALA A 44 19.38 -23.83 -11.86
C ALA A 44 19.47 -22.46 -11.17
N PHE A 45 20.05 -22.41 -9.95
CA PHE A 45 20.25 -21.13 -9.27
C PHE A 45 21.21 -20.22 -10.02
N LYS A 46 22.32 -20.73 -10.56
CA LYS A 46 23.26 -19.90 -11.34
C LYS A 46 22.57 -19.27 -12.55
N LYS A 47 21.81 -20.06 -13.31
CA LYS A 47 20.99 -19.56 -14.42
C LYS A 47 19.99 -18.49 -13.96
N PHE A 48 19.30 -18.73 -12.85
CA PHE A 48 18.35 -17.77 -12.28
C PHE A 48 19.04 -16.46 -11.92
N TRP A 49 20.18 -16.54 -11.25
CA TRP A 49 20.95 -15.38 -10.82
C TRP A 49 21.44 -14.55 -12.00
N ASP A 50 22.01 -15.22 -13.02
CA ASP A 50 22.48 -14.57 -14.25
C ASP A 50 21.33 -13.89 -15.01
N ALA A 51 20.15 -14.51 -15.03
CA ALA A 51 18.96 -13.93 -15.65
C ALA A 51 18.44 -12.73 -14.85
N LEU A 52 18.32 -12.85 -13.52
CA LEU A 52 17.83 -11.77 -12.67
C LEU A 52 18.74 -10.55 -12.74
N PHE A 53 20.06 -10.75 -12.77
CA PHE A 53 21.03 -9.67 -12.91
C PHE A 53 20.91 -8.89 -14.24
N LYS A 54 20.45 -9.53 -15.32
CA LYS A 54 20.18 -8.85 -16.60
C LYS A 54 18.98 -7.91 -16.51
N PHE A 55 18.00 -8.22 -15.65
CA PHE A 55 16.83 -7.39 -15.40
C PHE A 55 17.06 -6.31 -14.34
N GLU A 56 17.82 -6.64 -13.30
CA GLU A 56 18.12 -5.75 -12.18
C GLU A 56 19.63 -5.76 -11.88
N ASP A 57 20.35 -4.89 -12.57
CA ASP A 57 21.81 -4.75 -12.47
C ASP A 57 22.27 -4.11 -11.14
N THR A 58 21.34 -3.55 -10.36
CA THR A 58 21.65 -2.99 -9.03
C THR A 58 21.92 -4.06 -7.99
N ILE A 59 21.53 -5.32 -8.24
CA ILE A 59 21.84 -6.45 -7.38
C ILE A 59 23.36 -6.60 -7.20
N LEU A 60 23.78 -6.92 -5.98
CA LEU A 60 25.18 -7.07 -5.56
C LEU A 60 25.52 -8.51 -5.24
N MET A 61 24.77 -9.15 -4.34
CA MET A 61 25.05 -10.49 -3.85
C MET A 61 23.78 -11.17 -3.36
N TYR A 62 23.82 -12.50 -3.35
CA TYR A 62 22.84 -13.37 -2.71
C TYR A 62 23.46 -14.05 -1.50
N ASN A 63 22.61 -14.65 -0.67
CA ASN A 63 23.02 -15.45 0.47
C ASN A 63 22.26 -16.79 0.51
N ASN A 64 22.38 -17.53 1.61
CA ASN A 64 21.77 -18.85 1.74
C ASN A 64 20.23 -18.81 1.78
N VAL A 65 19.63 -17.72 2.24
CA VAL A 65 18.16 -17.53 2.22
C VAL A 65 17.69 -17.45 0.78
N THR A 66 18.31 -16.60 -0.05
CA THR A 66 17.98 -16.47 -1.48
C THR A 66 18.04 -17.83 -2.19
N HIS A 67 19.08 -18.62 -1.91
CA HIS A 67 19.24 -19.95 -2.50
C HIS A 67 18.17 -20.94 -2.04
N LYS A 68 17.90 -21.02 -0.73
CA LYS A 68 16.88 -21.92 -0.16
C LYS A 68 15.47 -21.57 -0.68
N GLU A 69 15.13 -20.29 -0.70
CA GLU A 69 13.81 -19.84 -1.15
C GLU A 69 13.61 -20.02 -2.65
N LEU A 70 14.65 -19.84 -3.48
CA LEU A 70 14.53 -20.19 -4.90
C LEU A 70 14.22 -21.69 -5.10
N LEU A 71 14.84 -22.58 -4.31
CA LEU A 71 14.54 -24.01 -4.38
C LEU A 71 13.10 -24.31 -3.93
N ASN A 72 12.60 -23.59 -2.92
CA ASN A 72 11.20 -23.66 -2.52
C ASN A 72 10.28 -23.23 -3.67
N LEU A 73 10.62 -22.14 -4.37
CA LEU A 73 9.85 -21.62 -5.50
C LEU A 73 9.84 -22.59 -6.69
N LEU A 74 10.99 -23.18 -7.03
CA LEU A 74 11.15 -24.20 -8.07
C LEU A 74 10.39 -25.51 -7.76
N SER A 75 10.12 -25.77 -6.47
CA SER A 75 9.37 -26.94 -6.04
C SER A 75 7.84 -26.72 -6.12
N MET A 76 7.39 -25.51 -6.44
CA MET A 76 5.97 -25.18 -6.57
C MET A 76 5.45 -25.46 -7.98
N ASP A 77 4.22 -25.97 -8.05
CA ASP A 77 3.47 -26.07 -9.30
C ASP A 77 3.30 -24.67 -9.93
N ASN A 78 3.41 -24.58 -11.26
CA ASN A 78 3.32 -23.31 -11.96
C ASN A 78 1.97 -22.60 -11.75
N ARG A 79 0.88 -23.35 -11.74
CA ARG A 79 -0.46 -22.79 -11.50
C ARG A 79 -0.60 -22.29 -10.07
N GLU A 80 0.02 -22.97 -9.10
CA GLU A 80 0.07 -22.48 -7.72
C GLU A 80 0.84 -21.16 -7.61
N ARG A 81 1.97 -21.03 -8.31
CA ARG A 81 2.74 -19.77 -8.38
C ARG A 81 1.90 -18.64 -8.96
N GLU A 82 1.29 -18.85 -10.13
CA GLU A 82 0.48 -17.85 -10.82
C GLU A 82 -0.73 -17.39 -9.97
N ASN A 83 -1.37 -18.31 -9.24
CA ASN A 83 -2.52 -17.96 -8.40
C ASN A 83 -2.15 -17.23 -7.11
N THR A 84 -0.93 -17.43 -6.59
CA THR A 84 -0.53 -16.96 -5.24
C THR A 84 0.59 -15.92 -5.27
N ILE A 85 0.88 -15.34 -6.44
CA ILE A 85 1.96 -14.34 -6.60
C ILE A 85 1.71 -13.03 -5.83
N HIS A 86 0.44 -12.65 -5.66
CA HIS A 86 0.05 -11.44 -4.93
C HIS A 86 -0.37 -11.72 -3.49
N LYS A 87 -0.61 -12.99 -3.15
CA LYS A 87 -1.01 -13.42 -1.80
C LYS A 87 -0.68 -14.90 -1.57
N GLY A 88 -0.16 -15.18 -0.38
CA GLY A 88 0.05 -16.55 0.09
C GLY A 88 1.45 -17.07 -0.20
N LYS A 89 1.57 -18.37 -0.46
CA LYS A 89 2.85 -19.06 -0.43
C LYS A 89 3.86 -18.54 -1.46
N CYS A 90 3.44 -18.33 -2.72
CA CYS A 90 4.36 -17.82 -3.75
C CYS A 90 4.85 -16.42 -3.41
N ARG A 91 3.93 -15.50 -3.03
CA ARG A 91 4.29 -14.16 -2.55
C ARG A 91 5.33 -14.22 -1.43
N ASN A 92 5.07 -15.00 -0.38
CA ASN A 92 5.97 -15.08 0.78
C ASN A 92 7.36 -15.58 0.40
N ILE A 93 7.46 -16.57 -0.49
CA ILE A 93 8.75 -17.10 -0.96
C ILE A 93 9.48 -16.03 -1.79
N VAL A 94 8.79 -15.38 -2.72
CA VAL A 94 9.38 -14.38 -3.61
C VAL A 94 9.80 -13.13 -2.84
N ASP A 95 9.02 -12.69 -1.85
CA ASP A 95 9.36 -11.57 -0.96
C ASP A 95 10.64 -11.87 -0.18
N ARG A 96 10.75 -13.07 0.40
CA ARG A 96 11.99 -13.51 1.07
C ARG A 96 13.19 -13.59 0.12
N ILE A 97 12.99 -13.95 -1.14
CA ILE A 97 14.06 -13.87 -2.17
C ILE A 97 14.48 -12.41 -2.36
N ILE A 98 13.54 -11.49 -2.59
CA ILE A 98 13.81 -10.07 -2.82
C ILE A 98 14.53 -9.44 -1.63
N GLU A 99 14.06 -9.70 -0.41
CA GLU A 99 14.58 -9.15 0.84
C GLU A 99 15.95 -9.71 1.23
N SER A 100 16.24 -10.96 0.87
CA SER A 100 17.55 -11.58 1.14
C SER A 100 18.65 -11.17 0.17
N ILE A 101 18.29 -10.54 -0.96
CA ILE A 101 19.25 -10.04 -1.92
C ILE A 101 19.81 -8.70 -1.45
N ARG A 102 21.13 -8.55 -1.58
CA ARG A 102 21.78 -7.26 -1.35
C ARG A 102 21.82 -6.46 -2.64
N TYR A 103 21.44 -5.20 -2.56
CA TYR A 103 21.51 -4.25 -3.68
C TYR A 103 22.58 -3.19 -3.44
N ARG A 104 23.22 -2.72 -4.52
CA ARG A 104 24.21 -1.63 -4.52
C ARG A 104 23.56 -0.27 -4.35
N GLN A 105 22.35 -0.13 -4.88
CA GLN A 105 21.55 1.08 -4.90
C GLN A 105 20.08 0.66 -5.03
N GLN A 106 19.17 1.63 -5.00
CA GLN A 106 17.74 1.37 -5.17
C GLN A 106 17.47 0.63 -6.49
N PRO A 107 16.70 -0.48 -6.47
CA PRO A 107 16.31 -1.21 -7.67
C PRO A 107 15.58 -0.33 -8.68
N LYS A 108 15.79 -0.60 -9.97
CA LYS A 108 15.06 0.03 -11.08
C LYS A 108 13.65 -0.51 -11.17
N LEU A 109 13.50 -1.82 -10.97
CA LEU A 109 12.20 -2.49 -10.91
C LEU A 109 11.50 -2.16 -9.60
N LYS A 110 10.19 -1.91 -9.67
CA LYS A 110 9.33 -1.89 -8.49
C LYS A 110 9.31 -3.27 -7.85
N GLU A 111 9.01 -3.36 -6.56
CA GLU A 111 8.88 -4.63 -5.83
C GLU A 111 7.90 -5.60 -6.52
N LYS A 112 6.72 -5.12 -6.94
CA LYS A 112 5.79 -5.91 -7.76
C LYS A 112 6.37 -6.34 -9.12
N GLY A 113 7.26 -5.55 -9.70
CA GLY A 113 7.99 -5.90 -10.91
C GLY A 113 8.99 -7.02 -10.66
N LEU A 114 9.79 -6.90 -9.59
CA LEU A 114 10.71 -7.96 -9.16
C LEU A 114 9.98 -9.28 -8.92
N ARG A 115 8.79 -9.24 -8.28
CA ARG A 115 7.98 -10.44 -8.06
C ARG A 115 7.64 -11.17 -9.36
N ILE A 116 7.09 -10.42 -10.33
CA ILE A 116 6.69 -10.98 -11.63
C ILE A 116 7.92 -11.48 -12.40
N ILE A 117 9.01 -10.71 -12.45
CA ILE A 117 10.24 -11.09 -13.15
C ILE A 117 10.85 -12.36 -12.55
N ILE A 118 10.87 -12.51 -11.22
CA ILE A 118 11.36 -13.73 -10.57
C ILE A 118 10.53 -14.94 -11.00
N VAL A 119 9.19 -14.84 -11.01
CA VAL A 119 8.33 -15.94 -11.46
C VAL A 119 8.54 -16.26 -12.94
N VAL A 120 8.65 -15.24 -13.79
CA VAL A 120 8.92 -15.41 -15.23
C VAL A 120 10.26 -16.10 -15.46
N ILE A 121 11.32 -15.72 -14.75
CA ILE A 121 12.63 -16.39 -14.87
C ILE A 121 12.50 -17.86 -14.49
N VAL A 122 11.86 -18.17 -13.36
CA VAL A 122 11.70 -19.57 -12.90
C VAL A 122 10.90 -20.39 -13.92
N ARG A 123 9.73 -19.89 -14.35
CA ARG A 123 8.86 -20.61 -15.29
C ARG A 123 9.47 -20.74 -16.68
N ASP A 124 9.93 -19.63 -17.25
CA ASP A 124 10.27 -19.59 -18.66
C ASP A 124 11.76 -19.83 -18.89
N CYS A 125 12.65 -19.19 -18.12
CA CYS A 125 14.10 -19.36 -18.31
C CYS A 125 14.62 -20.68 -17.73
N ILE A 126 14.16 -21.09 -16.54
CA ILE A 126 14.67 -22.28 -15.85
C ILE A 126 13.92 -23.54 -16.27
N GLU A 127 12.61 -23.56 -16.13
CA GLU A 127 11.78 -24.74 -16.43
C GLU A 127 11.53 -24.87 -17.94
N GLY A 128 11.21 -23.75 -18.61
CA GLY A 128 10.94 -23.71 -20.05
C GLY A 128 12.18 -23.70 -20.94
N ASN A 129 13.36 -23.34 -20.42
CA ASN A 129 14.57 -23.06 -21.21
C ASN A 129 14.39 -22.02 -22.33
N LEU A 130 13.54 -21.02 -22.10
CA LEU A 130 13.18 -19.93 -23.03
C LEU A 130 13.93 -18.62 -22.73
N GLU A 131 15.14 -18.70 -22.18
CA GLU A 131 15.93 -17.54 -21.72
C GLU A 131 16.03 -16.42 -22.77
N ASN A 132 16.36 -16.78 -24.03
CA ASN A 132 16.51 -15.79 -25.09
C ASN A 132 15.18 -15.11 -25.45
N GLU A 133 14.08 -15.88 -25.50
CA GLU A 133 12.75 -15.34 -25.84
C GLU A 133 12.26 -14.38 -24.75
N VAL A 134 12.50 -14.72 -23.49
CA VAL A 134 12.17 -13.87 -22.34
C VAL A 134 12.97 -12.57 -22.41
N PHE A 135 14.26 -12.64 -22.71
CA PHE A 135 15.08 -11.44 -22.81
C PHE A 135 14.74 -10.56 -24.00
N ASP A 136 14.55 -11.14 -25.19
CA ASP A 136 14.16 -10.39 -26.39
C ASP A 136 12.81 -9.68 -26.19
N ARG A 137 11.91 -10.28 -25.40
CA ARG A 137 10.59 -9.72 -25.08
C ARG A 137 10.63 -8.64 -23.99
N LEU A 138 11.42 -8.83 -22.94
CA LEU A 138 11.33 -8.02 -21.72
C LEU A 138 12.46 -6.99 -21.57
N ILE A 139 13.65 -7.23 -22.12
CA ILE A 139 14.74 -6.26 -22.04
C ILE A 139 14.39 -5.05 -22.91
N GLY A 140 14.34 -3.86 -22.29
CA GLY A 140 13.93 -2.63 -22.95
C GLY A 140 12.42 -2.54 -23.22
N CYS A 141 11.61 -3.42 -22.61
CA CYS A 141 10.16 -3.35 -22.69
C CYS A 141 9.66 -1.98 -22.17
N PRO A 142 8.89 -1.20 -22.97
CA PRO A 142 8.41 0.11 -22.55
C PRO A 142 7.63 0.10 -21.24
N GLU A 143 6.80 -0.93 -21.02
CA GLU A 143 6.01 -1.08 -19.78
C GLU A 143 6.92 -1.14 -18.55
N ILE A 144 8.02 -1.92 -18.63
CA ILE A 144 9.00 -2.03 -17.54
C ILE A 144 9.74 -0.71 -17.34
N MET A 145 10.14 -0.05 -18.43
CA MET A 145 10.89 1.20 -18.39
C MET A 145 10.06 2.36 -17.82
N GLU A 146 8.76 2.38 -18.11
CA GLU A 146 7.84 3.44 -17.70
C GLU A 146 7.29 3.21 -16.29
N HIS A 147 6.86 1.98 -15.99
CA HIS A 147 6.13 1.68 -14.76
C HIS A 147 6.99 0.97 -13.70
N GLY A 148 8.14 0.42 -14.09
CA GLY A 148 9.00 -0.41 -13.22
C GLY A 148 8.47 -1.83 -13.01
N TYR A 149 7.46 -2.26 -13.77
CA TYR A 149 6.90 -3.62 -13.75
C TYR A 149 6.17 -3.92 -15.06
N ILE A 150 5.85 -5.18 -15.28
CA ILE A 150 5.03 -5.65 -16.40
C ILE A 150 3.85 -6.45 -15.88
N LEU A 151 2.73 -6.39 -16.61
CA LEU A 151 1.56 -7.24 -16.41
C LEU A 151 1.59 -8.36 -17.44
N GLU A 152 1.98 -9.57 -17.02
CA GLU A 152 1.88 -10.75 -17.86
C GLU A 152 0.41 -11.12 -18.10
N ASP A 153 0.10 -11.75 -19.25
CA ASP A 153 -1.29 -12.05 -19.63
C ASP A 153 -2.01 -12.90 -18.57
N TRP A 154 -1.33 -13.90 -17.98
CA TRP A 154 -1.89 -14.72 -16.90
C TRP A 154 -2.20 -13.92 -15.63
N ASP A 155 -1.42 -12.88 -15.32
CA ASP A 155 -1.63 -12.02 -14.15
C ASP A 155 -2.86 -11.13 -14.39
N VAL A 156 -2.96 -10.55 -15.59
CA VAL A 156 -4.14 -9.78 -16.00
C VAL A 156 -5.39 -10.64 -15.96
N GLU A 157 -5.35 -11.86 -16.48
CA GLU A 157 -6.46 -12.80 -16.48
C GLU A 157 -6.91 -13.16 -15.05
N ASN A 158 -5.97 -13.44 -14.15
CA ASN A 158 -6.26 -13.75 -12.75
C ASN A 158 -6.92 -12.56 -12.02
N ARG A 159 -6.39 -11.35 -12.20
CA ARG A 159 -6.97 -10.13 -11.61
C ARG A 159 -8.33 -9.79 -12.21
N PHE A 160 -8.48 -9.98 -13.52
CA PHE A 160 -9.74 -9.76 -14.21
C PHE A 160 -10.81 -10.74 -13.73
N GLN A 161 -10.45 -12.00 -13.45
CA GLN A 161 -11.38 -12.98 -12.89
C GLN A 161 -11.88 -12.55 -11.51
N LYS A 162 -11.01 -12.05 -10.63
CA LYS A 162 -11.40 -11.49 -9.33
C LYS A 162 -12.32 -10.28 -9.47
N PHE A 163 -11.96 -9.36 -10.36
CA PHE A 163 -12.80 -8.22 -10.70
C PHE A 163 -14.17 -8.70 -11.18
N TRP A 164 -14.21 -9.67 -12.09
CA TRP A 164 -15.43 -10.22 -12.67
C TRP A 164 -16.34 -10.86 -11.63
N GLU A 165 -15.79 -11.67 -10.74
CA GLU A 165 -16.54 -12.31 -9.65
C GLU A 165 -17.17 -11.28 -8.73
N TRP A 166 -16.37 -10.30 -8.28
CA TRP A 166 -16.86 -9.20 -7.45
C TRP A 166 -17.89 -8.33 -8.20
N TYR A 167 -17.62 -7.96 -9.45
CA TYR A 167 -18.47 -7.10 -10.25
C TYR A 167 -19.85 -7.74 -10.48
N ASN A 168 -19.91 -9.06 -10.65
CA ASN A 168 -21.18 -9.79 -10.72
C ASN A 168 -21.99 -9.72 -9.42
N THR A 169 -21.36 -9.54 -8.25
CA THR A 169 -22.10 -9.42 -6.99
C THR A 169 -22.81 -8.07 -6.89
N ILE A 170 -22.15 -6.96 -7.23
CA ILE A 170 -22.71 -5.63 -7.03
C ILE A 170 -23.89 -5.33 -7.97
N LEU A 171 -23.92 -5.94 -9.15
CA LEU A 171 -25.05 -5.81 -10.07
C LEU A 171 -26.31 -6.54 -9.61
N VAL A 172 -26.17 -7.55 -8.75
CA VAL A 172 -27.30 -8.30 -8.21
C VAL A 172 -27.92 -7.58 -7.02
N PHE A 173 -27.13 -6.82 -6.24
CA PHE A 173 -27.60 -6.14 -5.02
C PHE A 173 -28.22 -4.76 -5.26
N GLU A 174 -27.79 -3.99 -6.28
CA GLU A 174 -28.30 -2.63 -6.50
C GLU A 174 -29.75 -2.54 -7.05
N ILE A 175 -30.38 -3.67 -7.37
CA ILE A 175 -31.79 -3.68 -7.80
C ILE A 175 -32.75 -3.71 -6.59
N ASP A 176 -32.24 -3.93 -5.37
CA ASP A 176 -33.06 -4.06 -4.15
C ASP A 176 -32.94 -2.87 -3.17
N ASP A 177 -31.94 -2.00 -3.30
CA ASP A 177 -31.68 -0.95 -2.30
C ASP A 177 -32.28 0.42 -2.68
N GLY A 178 -33.48 0.66 -2.15
CA GLY A 178 -33.97 1.94 -1.61
C GLY A 178 -33.90 3.25 -2.45
N ASP A 179 -35.08 3.74 -2.85
CA ASP A 179 -35.40 5.11 -3.33
C ASP A 179 -34.88 5.50 -4.72
N LEU A 180 -35.68 5.36 -5.78
CA LEU A 180 -36.75 6.32 -6.13
C LEU A 180 -37.96 5.71 -6.86
N ASN A 181 -38.14 4.39 -6.90
CA ASN A 181 -39.23 3.78 -7.68
C ASN A 181 -39.74 2.44 -7.11
N LYS A 182 -40.02 2.39 -5.80
CA LYS A 182 -40.60 1.19 -5.15
C LYS A 182 -41.90 0.72 -5.80
N GLU A 183 -42.74 1.62 -6.33
CA GLU A 183 -43.98 1.24 -7.03
C GLU A 183 -43.70 0.61 -8.41
N PHE A 184 -42.69 1.08 -9.13
CA PHE A 184 -42.35 0.55 -10.46
C PHE A 184 -41.74 -0.85 -10.40
N TRP A 185 -40.87 -1.12 -9.42
CA TRP A 185 -40.16 -2.41 -9.30
C TRP A 185 -40.94 -3.50 -8.56
N ASN A 186 -41.99 -3.14 -7.80
CA ASN A 186 -42.88 -4.11 -7.18
C ASN A 186 -43.73 -4.92 -8.18
N GLU A 187 -43.94 -4.38 -9.39
CA GLU A 187 -44.66 -5.07 -10.47
C GLU A 187 -43.75 -5.97 -11.33
N VAL A 188 -42.41 -5.83 -11.20
CA VAL A 188 -41.43 -6.64 -11.93
C VAL A 188 -41.17 -7.94 -11.18
N PRO A 189 -41.49 -9.12 -11.77
CA PRO A 189 -41.27 -10.42 -11.14
C PRO A 189 -39.80 -10.59 -10.70
N GLU A 190 -39.57 -11.21 -9.54
CA GLU A 190 -38.22 -11.43 -8.97
C GLU A 190 -37.23 -12.14 -9.92
N LYS A 191 -37.76 -12.94 -10.86
CA LYS A 191 -36.99 -13.58 -11.95
C LYS A 191 -36.40 -12.58 -12.97
N ASP A 192 -36.99 -11.40 -13.10
CA ASP A 192 -36.64 -10.37 -14.09
C ASP A 192 -35.77 -9.24 -13.48
N ARG A 193 -35.43 -9.35 -12.19
CA ARG A 193 -34.58 -8.40 -11.41
C ARG A 193 -33.09 -8.76 -11.39
N LYS A 194 -32.61 -9.68 -12.23
CA LYS A 194 -31.20 -10.14 -12.21
C LYS A 194 -30.46 -9.66 -13.44
N ILE A 195 -29.75 -8.54 -13.32
CA ILE A 195 -28.73 -8.17 -14.31
C ILE A 195 -27.53 -9.10 -14.07
N LYS A 196 -27.22 -9.93 -15.07
CA LYS A 196 -26.05 -10.82 -15.02
C LYS A 196 -25.11 -10.46 -16.16
N VAL A 197 -23.83 -10.25 -15.85
CA VAL A 197 -22.83 -10.13 -16.90
C VAL A 197 -22.60 -11.52 -17.49
N ILE A 198 -22.78 -11.65 -18.80
CA ILE A 198 -22.75 -12.93 -19.51
C ILE A 198 -21.36 -13.17 -20.07
N ARG A 199 -20.71 -12.10 -20.53
CA ARG A 199 -19.47 -12.17 -21.30
C ARG A 199 -18.69 -10.86 -21.19
N ALA A 200 -17.37 -10.93 -21.03
CA ALA A 200 -16.49 -9.80 -21.28
C ALA A 200 -15.97 -9.89 -22.72
N SER A 201 -15.98 -8.78 -23.46
CA SER A 201 -15.25 -8.72 -24.72
C SER A 201 -13.74 -8.68 -24.48
N ARG A 202 -12.93 -9.10 -25.45
CA ARG A 202 -11.46 -8.95 -25.39
C ARG A 202 -11.04 -7.49 -25.17
N LYS A 203 -11.84 -6.54 -25.66
CA LYS A 203 -11.62 -5.11 -25.47
C LYS A 203 -11.72 -4.69 -24.01
N ALA A 204 -12.63 -5.29 -23.23
CA ALA A 204 -12.73 -5.02 -21.80
C ALA A 204 -11.45 -5.41 -21.05
N ILE A 205 -10.85 -6.55 -21.38
CA ILE A 205 -9.59 -7.02 -20.75
C ILE A 205 -8.41 -6.10 -21.12
N VAL A 206 -8.35 -5.62 -22.37
CA VAL A 206 -7.32 -4.67 -22.81
C VAL A 206 -7.42 -3.37 -22.01
N ILE A 207 -8.62 -2.79 -21.89
CA ILE A 207 -8.83 -1.57 -21.11
C ILE A 207 -8.54 -1.82 -19.62
N PHE A 208 -8.97 -2.96 -19.09
CA PHE A 208 -8.67 -3.35 -17.71
C PHE A 208 -7.16 -3.36 -17.45
N ARG A 209 -6.35 -3.94 -18.36
CA ARG A 209 -4.88 -3.92 -18.27
C ARG A 209 -4.32 -2.49 -18.22
N GLU A 210 -4.82 -1.59 -19.07
CA GLU A 210 -4.40 -0.18 -19.06
C GLU A 210 -4.75 0.49 -17.72
N LEU A 211 -5.93 0.23 -17.17
CA LEU A 211 -6.35 0.76 -15.87
C LEU A 211 -5.48 0.25 -14.71
N LEU A 212 -4.98 -1.00 -14.77
CA LEU A 212 -4.07 -1.54 -13.75
C LEU A 212 -2.73 -0.76 -13.65
N TYR A 213 -2.30 -0.08 -14.71
CA TYR A 213 -1.08 0.75 -14.69
C TYR A 213 -1.26 2.10 -14.02
N LEU A 214 -2.49 2.59 -13.90
CA LEU A 214 -2.78 3.92 -13.37
C LEU A 214 -2.71 3.98 -11.84
N GLU A 215 -2.70 2.82 -11.18
CA GLU A 215 -2.74 2.71 -9.73
C GLU A 215 -3.90 3.56 -9.13
N GLU A 216 -3.62 4.54 -8.28
CA GLU A 216 -4.64 5.43 -7.69
C GLU A 216 -5.19 6.46 -8.70
N LYS A 217 -4.45 6.77 -9.77
CA LYS A 217 -4.87 7.69 -10.84
C LYS A 217 -6.01 7.13 -11.70
N VAL A 218 -6.42 5.89 -11.45
CA VAL A 218 -7.63 5.29 -12.04
C VAL A 218 -8.87 6.17 -11.80
N ALA A 219 -8.91 6.92 -10.69
CA ALA A 219 -9.99 7.86 -10.37
C ALA A 219 -10.14 8.99 -11.40
N GLU A 220 -9.07 9.33 -12.13
CA GLU A 220 -9.05 10.36 -13.18
C GLU A 220 -9.54 9.83 -14.54
N LYS A 221 -9.71 8.51 -14.69
CA LYS A 221 -10.02 7.82 -15.96
C LYS A 221 -11.42 7.24 -16.02
N GLN A 222 -12.40 8.07 -15.70
CA GLN A 222 -13.81 7.70 -15.66
C GLN A 222 -14.33 7.24 -17.03
N ASP A 223 -13.93 7.91 -18.11
CA ASP A 223 -14.34 7.57 -19.47
C ASP A 223 -13.86 6.17 -19.87
N GLU A 224 -12.61 5.83 -19.57
CA GLU A 224 -12.03 4.52 -19.86
C GLU A 224 -12.72 3.41 -19.05
N ILE A 225 -13.07 3.67 -17.79
CA ILE A 225 -13.83 2.73 -16.95
C ILE A 225 -15.23 2.52 -17.50
N LEU A 226 -15.90 3.59 -17.93
CA LEU A 226 -17.22 3.51 -18.56
C LEU A 226 -17.15 2.68 -19.85
N ILE A 227 -16.14 2.90 -20.69
CA ILE A 227 -15.93 2.10 -21.90
C ILE A 227 -15.66 0.63 -21.55
N MET A 228 -14.85 0.36 -20.52
CA MET A 228 -14.62 -1.02 -20.04
C MET A 228 -15.93 -1.68 -19.64
N MET A 229 -16.77 -0.99 -18.86
CA MET A 229 -18.08 -1.47 -18.42
C MET A 229 -19.02 -1.74 -19.60
N ILE A 230 -19.11 -0.83 -20.57
CA ILE A 230 -19.88 -1.02 -21.81
C ILE A 230 -19.38 -2.23 -22.61
N CYS A 231 -18.07 -2.51 -22.57
CA CYS A 231 -17.46 -3.66 -23.23
C CYS A 231 -17.73 -5.01 -22.53
N MET A 232 -18.51 -5.00 -21.44
CA MET A 232 -19.03 -6.20 -20.78
C MET A 232 -20.49 -6.40 -21.17
N ASP A 233 -20.85 -7.58 -21.67
CA ASP A 233 -22.21 -7.91 -22.12
C ASP A 233 -23.09 -8.23 -20.90
N TYR A 234 -24.16 -7.46 -20.72
CA TYR A 234 -25.19 -7.71 -19.70
C TYR A 234 -26.38 -8.44 -20.31
N LYS A 235 -26.91 -9.45 -19.62
CA LYS A 235 -28.28 -9.93 -19.85
C LYS A 235 -29.17 -9.09 -18.96
N SER A 236 -29.96 -8.23 -19.60
CA SER A 236 -31.05 -7.52 -18.97
C SER A 236 -32.30 -7.71 -19.83
N GLU A 237 -33.43 -8.10 -19.22
CA GLU A 237 -34.72 -8.08 -19.92
C GLU A 237 -35.29 -6.65 -20.05
N ASN A 238 -34.68 -5.66 -19.36
CA ASN A 238 -34.94 -4.23 -19.51
C ASN A 238 -33.69 -3.51 -20.04
N SER A 239 -33.74 -3.08 -21.29
CA SER A 239 -32.55 -2.65 -22.05
C SER A 239 -31.87 -1.35 -21.60
N ASN A 240 -32.34 -0.69 -20.53
CA ASN A 240 -31.81 0.61 -20.10
C ASN A 240 -31.42 0.57 -18.61
N ILE A 241 -30.14 0.35 -18.33
CA ILE A 241 -29.57 0.72 -17.03
C ILE A 241 -29.52 2.25 -17.01
N GLU A 242 -30.32 2.88 -16.14
CA GLU A 242 -30.38 4.35 -15.99
C GLU A 242 -28.97 4.93 -15.74
N ASP A 243 -28.69 6.10 -16.31
CA ASP A 243 -27.37 6.78 -16.23
C ASP A 243 -26.90 6.96 -14.77
N GLU A 244 -27.83 7.17 -13.83
CA GLU A 244 -27.52 7.30 -12.41
C GLU A 244 -26.98 6.00 -11.79
N ILE A 245 -27.53 4.85 -12.19
CA ILE A 245 -27.07 3.52 -11.73
C ILE A 245 -25.68 3.23 -12.30
N GLN A 246 -25.43 3.56 -13.57
CA GLN A 246 -24.11 3.40 -14.19
C GLN A 246 -23.03 4.20 -13.46
N TRP A 247 -23.36 5.45 -13.09
CA TRP A 247 -22.45 6.31 -12.32
C TRP A 247 -22.12 5.75 -10.94
N LYS A 248 -23.12 5.21 -10.21
CA LYS A 248 -22.91 4.57 -8.90
C LYS A 248 -22.02 3.34 -9.01
N ILE A 249 -22.25 2.48 -9.99
CA ILE A 249 -21.42 1.30 -10.26
C ILE A 249 -19.98 1.72 -10.60
N MET A 250 -19.81 2.73 -11.45
CA MET A 250 -18.48 3.22 -11.83
C MET A 250 -17.68 3.70 -10.63
N LYS A 251 -18.29 4.46 -9.71
CA LYS A 251 -17.63 4.86 -8.45
C LYS A 251 -17.20 3.66 -7.62
N LYS A 252 -18.03 2.62 -7.52
CA LYS A 252 -17.67 1.37 -6.84
C LYS A 252 -16.50 0.67 -7.52
N VAL A 253 -16.45 0.68 -8.86
CA VAL A 253 -15.32 0.13 -9.61
C VAL A 253 -14.04 0.89 -9.28
N ILE A 254 -14.04 2.23 -9.33
CA ILE A 254 -12.87 3.06 -8.97
C ILE A 254 -12.38 2.72 -7.56
N ASN A 255 -13.29 2.76 -6.57
CA ASN A 255 -12.95 2.46 -5.18
C ASN A 255 -12.40 1.04 -5.06
N ARG A 256 -13.00 0.06 -5.74
CA ARG A 256 -12.50 -1.31 -5.71
C ARG A 256 -11.08 -1.43 -6.24
N PHE A 257 -10.73 -0.75 -7.34
CA PHE A 257 -9.36 -0.74 -7.85
C PHE A 257 -8.38 -0.17 -6.81
N ILE A 258 -8.76 0.90 -6.11
CA ILE A 258 -7.92 1.54 -5.08
C ILE A 258 -7.80 0.63 -3.85
N ASP A 259 -8.92 0.22 -3.27
CA ASP A 259 -9.00 -0.58 -2.04
C ASP A 259 -8.25 -1.91 -2.16
N THR A 260 -8.34 -2.55 -3.34
CA THR A 260 -7.68 -3.84 -3.61
C THR A 260 -6.26 -3.71 -4.13
N LYS A 261 -5.72 -2.48 -4.20
CA LYS A 261 -4.42 -2.16 -4.84
C LYS A 261 -4.31 -2.84 -6.22
N GLN A 262 -5.25 -2.55 -7.10
CA GLN A 262 -5.38 -3.15 -8.44
C GLN A 262 -5.53 -4.68 -8.40
N PHE A 263 -6.41 -5.18 -7.52
CA PHE A 263 -6.71 -6.62 -7.32
C PHE A 263 -5.52 -7.48 -6.87
N THR A 264 -4.53 -6.85 -6.22
CA THR A 264 -3.41 -7.56 -5.57
C THR A 264 -3.68 -7.88 -4.10
N LYS A 265 -4.68 -7.23 -3.48
CA LYS A 265 -5.19 -7.53 -2.13
C LYS A 265 -6.70 -7.82 -2.19
N GLU A 266 -7.19 -8.73 -1.36
CA GLU A 266 -8.62 -8.89 -1.11
C GLU A 266 -9.08 -7.95 0.04
N PRO A 267 -10.33 -7.47 0.03
CA PRO A 267 -10.86 -6.63 1.12
C PRO A 267 -10.98 -7.35 2.47
N GLU A 268 -10.98 -8.68 2.48
CA GLU A 268 -11.00 -9.52 3.69
C GLU A 268 -9.57 -9.82 4.19
N ASP A 269 -8.55 -9.34 3.49
CA ASP A 269 -7.16 -9.51 3.90
C ASP A 269 -6.93 -8.69 5.16
N SER A 270 -6.79 -9.38 6.29
CA SER A 270 -6.20 -8.77 7.48
C SER A 270 -4.85 -8.17 7.10
N ALA A 271 -4.46 -7.04 7.71
CA ALA A 271 -3.17 -6.40 7.50
C ALA A 271 -1.94 -7.31 7.79
N SER A 272 -2.16 -8.56 8.20
CA SER A 272 -1.18 -9.54 8.66
C SER A 272 -0.61 -10.47 7.58
N ASP A 273 -1.01 -10.38 6.31
CA ASP A 273 -0.52 -11.27 5.24
C ASP A 273 0.81 -10.80 4.58
N SER A 274 1.60 -9.97 5.27
CA SER A 274 2.99 -9.63 4.93
C SER A 274 3.98 -10.57 5.66
N PRO A 275 5.19 -10.84 5.14
CA PRO A 275 6.17 -11.72 5.78
C PRO A 275 6.45 -11.30 7.23
N GLU A 276 6.31 -12.25 8.15
CA GLU A 276 6.33 -12.03 9.61
C GLU A 276 7.67 -11.48 10.15
N SER A 277 8.76 -11.54 9.36
CA SER A 277 10.10 -11.01 9.70
C SER A 277 10.34 -9.58 9.26
N TYR A 278 9.49 -9.02 8.41
CA TYR A 278 9.34 -7.59 8.21
C TYR A 278 7.89 -7.24 8.51
N LYS A 279 7.52 -7.39 9.79
CA LYS A 279 6.74 -6.31 10.38
C LYS A 279 7.61 -5.06 10.42
N LEU A 280 7.89 -4.53 9.23
CA LEU A 280 7.59 -3.13 9.04
C LEU A 280 6.21 -2.98 9.68
N GLU A 281 6.07 -2.01 10.56
CA GLU A 281 4.95 -1.12 10.32
C GLU A 281 5.05 -0.78 8.81
N ASP A 282 4.44 -1.65 7.98
CA ASP A 282 3.74 -1.20 6.80
C ASP A 282 3.12 0.07 7.34
N SER A 283 3.52 1.17 6.73
CA SER A 283 2.72 2.37 6.76
C SER A 283 1.37 1.95 6.18
N ASP A 284 0.59 1.29 7.03
CA ASP A 284 -0.79 1.47 7.26
C ASP A 284 -0.81 2.68 8.24
N GLY A 285 -0.61 3.92 7.83
CA GLY A 285 -0.78 4.42 6.48
C GLY A 285 -2.15 4.09 5.86
N SER A 286 -3.02 3.37 6.57
CA SER A 286 -4.25 3.96 7.00
C SER A 286 -3.92 5.36 7.51
N ILE A 287 -3.84 6.28 6.55
CA ILE A 287 -4.72 7.43 6.61
C ILE A 287 -6.12 6.81 6.78
N THR A 288 -6.41 6.39 8.01
CA THR A 288 -7.73 6.55 8.53
C THR A 288 -7.95 8.03 8.26
N TYR A 289 -8.92 8.33 7.41
CA TYR A 289 -9.46 9.68 7.28
C TYR A 289 -10.15 10.03 8.61
N GLU A 290 -9.41 9.96 9.72
CA GLU A 290 -9.80 10.57 10.96
C GLU A 290 -9.73 12.05 10.71
N ILE A 291 -10.89 12.57 10.44
CA ILE A 291 -11.17 13.99 10.46
C ILE A 291 -11.41 14.37 11.92
N ARG A 292 -10.62 15.30 12.45
CA ARG A 292 -10.87 15.91 13.77
C ARG A 292 -11.51 17.27 13.56
N ILE A 293 -12.61 17.53 14.26
CA ILE A 293 -13.21 18.86 14.27
C ILE A 293 -12.77 19.56 15.56
N GLU A 294 -11.89 20.55 15.44
CA GLU A 294 -11.42 21.38 16.55
C GLU A 294 -11.64 22.86 16.21
N ASP A 295 -12.25 23.61 17.12
CA ASP A 295 -12.53 25.06 16.96
C ASP A 295 -13.25 25.40 15.64
N ASN A 296 -14.21 24.55 15.22
CA ASN A 296 -14.96 24.62 13.95
C ASN A 296 -14.11 24.44 12.68
N VAL A 297 -12.90 23.93 12.80
CA VAL A 297 -12.02 23.59 11.68
C VAL A 297 -11.95 22.07 11.55
N GLU A 298 -12.12 21.60 10.31
CA GLU A 298 -11.92 20.21 9.93
C GLU A 298 -10.43 19.96 9.71
N TRP A 299 -9.82 19.17 10.58
CA TRP A 299 -8.41 18.81 10.54
C TRP A 299 -8.23 17.42 9.95
N SER A 300 -7.28 17.31 9.02
CA SER A 300 -6.69 16.07 8.55
C SER A 300 -5.18 16.06 8.84
N VAL A 301 -4.56 14.88 8.77
CA VAL A 301 -3.09 14.73 8.85
C VAL A 301 -2.40 15.59 7.79
N ASP A 302 -2.97 15.65 6.58
CA ASP A 302 -2.44 16.48 5.48
C ASP A 302 -2.53 17.98 5.79
N LEU A 303 -3.64 18.44 6.37
CA LEU A 303 -3.80 19.84 6.75
C LEU A 303 -2.83 20.23 7.88
N LEU A 304 -2.65 19.34 8.86
CA LEU A 304 -1.68 19.52 9.94
C LEU A 304 -0.25 19.61 9.39
N LYS A 305 0.12 18.70 8.47
CA LYS A 305 1.42 18.70 7.78
C LYS A 305 1.67 20.03 7.09
N GLY A 306 0.72 20.51 6.27
CA GLY A 306 0.83 21.78 5.57
C GLY A 306 1.08 22.96 6.52
N LYS A 307 0.39 22.98 7.67
CA LYS A 307 0.57 24.04 8.68
C LYS A 307 1.94 24.00 9.37
N ILE A 308 2.46 22.80 9.64
CA ILE A 308 3.81 22.63 10.22
C ILE A 308 4.89 23.07 9.22
N GLU A 309 4.72 22.75 7.93
CA GLU A 309 5.62 23.18 6.87
C GLU A 309 5.59 24.70 6.65
N GLU A 310 4.42 25.34 6.74
CA GLU A 310 4.27 26.81 6.71
C GLU A 310 5.08 27.50 7.82
N MET A 311 5.20 26.88 8.99
CA MET A 311 6.02 27.37 10.11
C MET A 311 7.50 27.00 9.98
N GLY A 312 7.91 26.33 8.90
CA GLY A 312 9.29 25.91 8.64
C GLY A 312 9.70 24.60 9.30
N GLY A 313 8.76 23.86 9.91
CA GLY A 313 8.98 22.54 10.48
C GLY A 313 9.25 21.50 9.37
N ARG A 314 10.22 20.61 9.60
CA ARG A 314 10.58 19.53 8.67
C ARG A 314 10.48 18.18 9.37
N PHE A 315 9.30 17.59 9.32
CA PHE A 315 9.01 16.29 9.89
C PHE A 315 8.58 15.31 8.79
N THR A 316 8.93 14.04 8.92
CA THR A 316 8.47 13.00 7.99
C THR A 316 6.98 12.71 8.21
N ASP A 317 6.31 12.08 7.24
CA ASP A 317 4.90 11.71 7.36
C ASP A 317 4.65 10.81 8.57
N LYS A 318 5.59 9.91 8.88
CA LYS A 318 5.57 9.11 10.11
C LYS A 318 5.60 9.97 11.37
N ASN A 319 6.39 11.04 11.40
CA ASN A 319 6.46 11.93 12.56
C ASN A 319 5.18 12.76 12.71
N ILE A 320 4.60 13.25 11.60
CA ILE A 320 3.33 13.98 11.62
C ILE A 320 2.19 13.05 12.10
N GLN A 321 2.16 11.80 11.63
CA GLN A 321 1.20 10.80 12.09
C GLN A 321 1.37 10.53 13.59
N ARG A 322 2.60 10.42 14.09
CA ARG A 322 2.86 10.24 15.52
C ARG A 322 2.42 11.45 16.35
N MET A 323 2.61 12.68 15.86
CA MET A 323 2.05 13.88 16.50
C MET A 323 0.52 13.83 16.54
N TRP A 324 -0.09 13.42 15.42
CA TRP A 324 -1.53 13.23 15.31
C TRP A 324 -2.04 12.24 16.36
N ASP A 325 -1.42 11.06 16.45
CA ASP A 325 -1.88 9.95 17.30
C ASP A 325 -1.77 10.22 18.81
N LEU A 326 -1.02 11.25 19.22
CA LEU A 326 -0.96 11.69 20.61
C LEU A 326 -2.28 12.30 21.13
N ARG A 327 -3.24 12.60 20.25
CA ARG A 327 -4.56 13.20 20.60
C ARG A 327 -4.44 14.51 21.38
N ILE A 328 -3.44 15.30 21.04
CA ILE A 328 -3.21 16.64 21.60
C ILE A 328 -3.96 17.65 20.75
N ARG A 329 -4.48 18.71 21.38
CA ARG A 329 -5.13 19.81 20.66
C ARG A 329 -4.19 20.37 19.59
N ILE A 330 -4.72 20.59 18.39
CA ILE A 330 -3.94 21.03 17.23
C ILE A 330 -3.25 22.37 17.50
N GLU A 331 -3.91 23.27 18.24
CA GLU A 331 -3.31 24.55 18.62
C GLU A 331 -2.00 24.43 19.39
N LEU A 332 -1.82 23.35 20.18
CA LEU A 332 -0.62 23.11 20.97
C LEU A 332 0.44 22.43 20.11
N ILE A 333 0.01 21.54 19.20
CA ILE A 333 0.91 20.91 18.23
C ILE A 333 1.56 21.98 17.35
N LEU A 334 0.81 23.03 16.98
CA LEU A 334 1.27 24.13 16.15
C LEU A 334 2.07 25.20 16.90
N THR A 335 2.78 24.83 17.98
CA THR A 335 3.65 25.74 18.75
C THR A 335 5.11 25.33 18.58
N GLU A 336 6.02 26.32 18.60
CA GLU A 336 7.46 26.05 18.52
C GLU A 336 7.93 25.19 19.71
N ASP A 337 7.40 25.43 20.90
CA ASP A 337 7.73 24.67 22.12
C ASP A 337 7.37 23.18 21.99
N PHE A 338 6.18 22.88 21.47
CA PHE A 338 5.78 21.50 21.23
C PHE A 338 6.62 20.84 20.14
N LEU A 339 6.80 21.51 18.99
CA LEU A 339 7.55 20.94 17.86
C LEU A 339 9.02 20.70 18.23
N GLY A 340 9.64 21.61 18.99
CA GLY A 340 10.99 21.45 19.51
C GLY A 340 11.09 20.26 20.47
N THR A 341 10.17 20.17 21.43
CA THR A 341 10.12 19.04 22.38
C THR A 341 9.90 17.71 21.66
N PHE A 342 8.98 17.66 20.69
CA PHE A 342 8.73 16.46 19.90
C PHE A 342 9.96 16.05 19.10
N PHE A 343 10.70 16.99 18.51
CA PHE A 343 11.92 16.72 17.76
C PHE A 343 13.02 16.06 18.62
N GLU A 344 13.11 16.40 19.90
CA GLU A 344 14.05 15.75 20.82
C GLU A 344 13.62 14.32 21.20
N LEU A 345 12.31 14.07 21.23
CA LEU A 345 11.71 12.82 21.71
C LEU A 345 11.33 11.84 20.59
N MET A 346 11.33 12.25 19.32
CA MET A 346 10.88 11.44 18.20
C MET A 346 11.70 10.15 17.97
N GLY A 347 12.88 10.00 18.60
CA GLY A 347 13.64 8.75 18.60
C GLY A 347 13.11 7.66 19.56
N LEU A 348 12.17 8.01 20.45
CA LEU A 348 11.60 7.08 21.43
C LEU A 348 10.53 6.18 20.79
N SER A 349 10.22 5.05 21.43
CA SER A 349 9.06 4.22 21.07
C SER A 349 7.76 4.96 21.37
N ASP A 350 6.66 4.66 20.67
CA ASP A 350 5.40 5.41 20.79
C ASP A 350 4.82 5.44 22.20
N LYS A 351 4.95 4.33 22.94
CA LYS A 351 4.56 4.27 24.35
C LYS A 351 5.35 5.27 25.19
N LYS A 352 6.68 5.30 25.02
CA LYS A 352 7.55 6.17 25.81
C LYS A 352 7.42 7.64 25.37
N LEU A 353 7.31 7.89 24.07
CA LEU A 353 7.01 9.22 23.52
C LEU A 353 5.71 9.78 24.12
N LYS A 354 4.65 8.97 24.18
CA LYS A 354 3.38 9.37 24.79
C LYS A 354 3.51 9.69 26.27
N ASP A 355 4.26 8.88 27.03
CA ASP A 355 4.48 9.12 28.45
C ASP A 355 5.24 10.45 28.68
N GLU A 356 6.34 10.66 27.96
CA GLU A 356 7.17 11.88 28.06
C GLU A 356 6.42 13.14 27.61
N ILE A 357 5.64 13.06 26.53
CA ILE A 357 4.82 14.18 26.07
C ILE A 357 3.69 14.49 27.06
N ASN A 358 3.09 13.49 27.71
CA ASN A 358 2.10 13.72 28.77
C ASN A 358 2.72 14.38 29.99
N GLU A 359 3.93 13.97 30.41
CA GLU A 359 4.66 14.64 31.48
C GLU A 359 4.97 16.11 31.12
N TRP A 360 5.42 16.35 29.89
CA TRP A 360 5.62 17.70 29.37
C TRP A 360 4.33 18.52 29.39
N LEU A 361 3.21 17.98 28.90
CA LEU A 361 1.89 18.64 28.95
C LEU A 361 1.44 18.93 30.38
N MET A 362 1.80 18.12 31.36
CA MET A 362 1.46 18.38 32.77
C MET A 362 2.33 19.46 33.39
N ARG A 363 3.58 19.59 32.93
CA ARG A 363 4.55 20.55 33.47
C ARG A 363 4.47 21.93 32.81
N GLU A 364 4.29 21.95 31.50
CA GLU A 364 4.44 23.15 30.67
C GLU A 364 3.11 23.81 30.27
N THR A 365 1.95 23.23 30.60
CA THR A 365 0.64 23.84 30.27
C THR A 365 -0.19 24.19 31.50
N LEU A 366 -1.00 25.24 31.37
CA LEU A 366 -1.99 25.69 32.35
C LEU A 366 -3.40 25.39 31.83
N THR A 367 -4.36 25.15 32.73
CA THR A 367 -5.77 24.94 32.36
C THR A 367 -6.52 26.27 32.39
N CYS A 368 -7.15 26.65 31.26
CA CYS A 368 -8.01 27.82 31.18
C CYS A 368 -9.31 27.60 31.97
N LYS A 369 -9.73 28.60 32.76
CA LYS A 369 -10.94 28.48 33.59
C LYS A 369 -12.25 28.45 32.82
N ASP A 370 -12.31 29.07 31.64
CA ASP A 370 -13.58 29.20 30.91
C ASP A 370 -13.81 28.07 29.91
N CYS A 371 -12.74 27.60 29.25
CA CYS A 371 -12.83 26.54 28.24
C CYS A 371 -12.24 25.20 28.69
N GLU A 372 -11.67 25.14 29.89
CA GLU A 372 -11.07 23.95 30.51
C GLU A 372 -9.92 23.30 29.69
N ASN A 373 -9.52 23.91 28.58
CA ASN A 373 -8.43 23.44 27.74
C ASN A 373 -7.07 23.78 28.35
N LYS A 374 -6.10 22.89 28.12
CA LYS A 374 -4.68 23.15 28.40
C LYS A 374 -4.12 24.15 27.38
N LYS A 375 -3.32 25.10 27.87
CA LYS A 375 -2.71 26.20 27.11
C LYS A 375 -1.27 26.41 27.57
N LEU A 376 -0.40 26.85 26.68
CA LEU A 376 0.92 27.33 27.11
C LEU A 376 0.77 28.64 27.91
N PRO A 377 1.68 28.94 28.87
CA PRO A 377 1.57 30.11 29.72
C PRO A 377 1.49 31.44 28.96
N ASP A 378 2.10 31.54 27.78
CA ASP A 378 2.09 32.71 26.91
C ASP A 378 0.75 32.90 26.16
N MET A 379 -0.07 31.86 26.07
CA MET A 379 -1.44 31.88 25.52
C MET A 379 -2.50 32.29 26.56
N MET A 380 -2.06 32.55 27.80
CA MET A 380 -2.90 32.89 28.95
C MET A 380 -2.70 34.35 29.35
N GLU A 381 -3.78 35.02 29.76
CA GLU A 381 -3.78 36.26 30.52
C GLU A 381 -4.52 35.98 31.84
N ASP A 382 -3.84 36.16 32.97
CA ASP A 382 -4.24 35.68 34.30
C ASP A 382 -4.62 34.18 34.34
N GLN A 383 -5.92 33.86 34.35
CA GLN A 383 -6.47 32.50 34.43
C GLN A 383 -7.39 32.14 33.27
N GLN A 384 -7.45 33.02 32.25
CA GLN A 384 -8.22 32.84 31.04
C GLN A 384 -7.28 32.82 29.83
N CYS A 385 -7.67 32.14 28.76
CA CYS A 385 -6.90 32.15 27.53
C CYS A 385 -7.33 33.31 26.64
N LYS A 386 -6.40 33.83 25.85
CA LYS A 386 -6.63 35.00 24.97
C LYS A 386 -7.82 34.82 24.02
N SER A 387 -8.13 33.58 23.62
CA SER A 387 -9.31 33.26 22.79
C SER A 387 -10.65 33.38 23.53
N CYS A 388 -10.66 33.20 24.85
CA CYS A 388 -11.85 33.38 25.70
C CYS A 388 -12.05 34.84 26.07
N GLU A 389 -10.98 35.57 26.38
CA GLU A 389 -11.05 37.03 26.64
C GLU A 389 -11.59 37.81 25.44
N LEU A 390 -11.19 37.44 24.22
CA LEU A 390 -11.73 38.06 23.00
C LEU A 390 -13.24 37.82 22.85
N LYS A 391 -13.80 36.71 23.34
CA LYS A 391 -15.25 36.46 23.29
C LYS A 391 -16.04 37.31 24.29
N GLU A 392 -15.44 37.69 25.42
CA GLU A 392 -16.07 38.61 26.38
C GLU A 392 -16.13 40.05 25.87
N LEU A 393 -15.20 40.47 25.00
CA LEU A 393 -15.19 41.81 24.39
C LEU A 393 -16.20 41.99 23.24
N PHE A 394 -16.76 40.90 22.70
CA PHE A 394 -17.74 40.90 21.60
C PHE A 394 -19.16 40.47 22.01
N CYS A 395 -19.45 40.39 23.32
CA CYS A 395 -20.80 40.17 23.86
C CYS A 395 -21.47 41.47 24.30
#